data_AF-A0A3P4AP34-F1
#
_entry.id   AF-A0A3P4AP34-F1
#
_cell.length_a   1.000
_cell.length_b   1.000
_cell.length_c   1.000
_cell.angle_alpha   90.00
_cell.angle_beta   90.00
_cell.angle_gamma   90.00
#
_symmetry.space_group_name_H-M   'P 1'
#
loop_
_entity.id
_entity.type
_entity.pdbx_description
1 polymer ?
#
loop_
_entity_poly.entity_id
_entity_poly.type
_entity_poly.pdbx_seq_one_letter_code
_entity_poly.pdbx_strand_id
1 'polypeptide(L)'
;MNRVDYTLEAARLVMRILELPGLIGEVKRQMTALRAERRELERWMEAREAQAYLEAPGKTERERQARTRVLLAQDLEWQKAEKRLQQILTQLDKLQAELEVLEHERKAVYGALVARHAEALEAALAAGLFGAKPPAPRGGN
;
A
#
# COMPACT_ATOMS: atom_id res chain seq x y z
N MET A 1 -11.85 -33.29 11.06
CA MET A 1 -10.63 -32.45 10.95
C MET A 1 -9.72 -32.84 12.10
N ASN A 2 -8.51 -33.36 11.84
CA ASN A 2 -7.66 -33.91 12.90
C ASN A 2 -7.06 -32.76 13.75
N ARG A 3 -6.86 -33.01 15.06
CA ARG A 3 -6.29 -32.03 16.02
C ARG A 3 -4.92 -31.48 15.58
N VAL A 4 -4.18 -32.26 14.78
CA VAL A 4 -2.89 -31.89 14.18
C VAL A 4 -3.06 -30.83 13.08
N ASP A 5 -4.04 -31.00 12.19
CA ASP A 5 -4.32 -30.03 11.10
C ASP A 5 -4.73 -28.67 11.67
N TYR A 6 -5.52 -28.69 12.75
CA TYR A 6 -5.98 -27.49 13.45
C TYR A 6 -4.83 -26.63 13.99
N THR A 7 -3.81 -27.26 14.58
CA THR A 7 -2.66 -26.53 15.17
C THR A 7 -1.71 -25.97 14.10
N LEU A 8 -1.51 -26.71 13.01
CA LEU A 8 -0.65 -26.30 11.91
C LEU A 8 -1.19 -25.06 11.18
N GLU A 9 -2.50 -25.02 10.94
CA GLU A 9 -3.14 -23.88 10.29
C GLU A 9 -3.12 -22.61 11.16
N ALA A 10 -3.19 -22.75 12.50
CA ALA A 10 -3.06 -21.61 13.42
C ALA A 10 -1.68 -21.01 13.31
N ALA A 11 -0.67 -21.88 13.38
CA ALA A 11 0.71 -21.46 13.34
C ALA A 11 1.00 -20.73 12.03
N ARG A 12 0.46 -21.20 10.90
CA ARG A 12 0.57 -20.51 9.60
C ARG A 12 -0.07 -19.12 9.61
N LEU A 13 -1.30 -18.99 10.11
CA LEU A 13 -1.97 -17.69 10.20
C LEU A 13 -1.24 -16.73 11.14
N VAL A 14 -0.75 -17.22 12.29
CA VAL A 14 0.05 -16.43 13.25
C VAL A 14 1.38 -15.99 12.64
N MET A 15 2.11 -16.87 11.95
CA MET A 15 3.33 -16.47 11.25
C MET A 15 3.03 -15.41 10.20
N ARG A 16 1.99 -15.61 9.39
CA ARG A 16 1.64 -14.67 8.33
C ARG A 16 1.26 -13.29 8.86
N ILE A 17 0.49 -13.21 9.95
CA ILE A 17 0.12 -11.91 10.52
C ILE A 17 1.31 -11.16 11.13
N LEU A 18 2.34 -11.87 11.58
CA LEU A 18 3.59 -11.26 12.08
C LEU A 18 4.50 -10.79 10.95
N GLU A 19 4.46 -11.42 9.77
CA GLU A 19 5.21 -11.01 8.57
C GLU A 19 4.65 -9.74 7.92
N LEU A 20 3.31 -9.64 7.82
CA LEU A 20 2.62 -8.58 7.08
C LEU A 20 3.02 -7.14 7.46
N PRO A 21 3.22 -6.78 8.75
CA PRO A 21 3.71 -5.46 9.12
C PRO A 21 5.08 -5.10 8.49
N GLY A 22 5.97 -6.08 8.35
CA GLY A 22 7.29 -5.90 7.74
C GLY A 22 7.16 -5.56 6.25
N LEU A 23 6.36 -6.36 5.52
CA LEU A 23 6.07 -6.16 4.09
C LEU A 23 5.38 -4.82 3.84
N ILE A 24 4.34 -4.49 4.61
CA ILE A 24 3.65 -3.20 4.55
C ILE A 24 4.62 -2.05 4.80
N GLY A 25 5.50 -2.19 5.79
CA GLY A 25 6.51 -1.20 6.12
C GLY A 25 7.50 -0.97 4.98
N GLU A 26 7.92 -2.02 4.28
CA GLU A 26 8.80 -1.94 3.13
C GLU A 26 8.15 -1.19 1.97
N VAL A 27 6.92 -1.57 1.58
CA VAL A 27 6.15 -0.88 0.54
C VAL A 27 6.01 0.61 0.87
N LYS A 28 5.65 0.96 2.12
CA LYS A 28 5.53 2.36 2.56
C LYS A 28 6.84 3.14 2.46
N ARG A 29 7.99 2.52 2.77
CA ARG A 29 9.31 3.14 2.63
C ARG A 29 9.65 3.39 1.16
N GLN A 30 9.40 2.42 0.28
CA GLN A 30 9.61 2.57 -1.16
C GLN A 30 8.75 3.69 -1.75
N MET A 31 7.46 3.74 -1.38
CA MET A 31 6.57 4.83 -1.80
C MET A 31 7.04 6.20 -1.30
N THR A 32 7.56 6.28 -0.07
CA THR A 32 8.08 7.53 0.50
C THR A 32 9.31 8.02 -0.27
N ALA A 33 10.23 7.12 -0.61
CA ALA A 33 11.40 7.43 -1.42
C ALA A 33 11.01 7.94 -2.81
N LEU A 34 10.10 7.24 -3.50
CA LEU A 34 9.60 7.63 -4.83
C LEU A 34 8.86 8.98 -4.79
N ARG A 35 8.09 9.27 -3.74
CA ARG A 35 7.44 10.58 -3.55
C ARG A 35 8.46 11.70 -3.27
N ALA A 36 9.57 11.41 -2.61
CA ALA A 36 10.64 12.38 -2.42
C ALA A 36 11.33 12.67 -3.76
N GLU A 37 11.72 11.62 -4.49
CA GLU A 37 12.32 11.72 -5.82
C GLU A 37 11.42 12.48 -6.80
N ARG A 38 10.11 12.16 -6.83
CA ARG A 38 9.12 12.88 -7.62
C ARG A 38 9.14 14.39 -7.34
N ARG A 39 9.10 14.80 -6.06
CA ARG A 39 9.07 16.22 -5.67
C ARG A 39 10.37 16.94 -6.03
N GLU A 40 11.51 16.26 -5.98
CA GLU A 40 12.78 16.83 -6.44
C GLU A 40 12.78 17.00 -7.95
N LEU A 41 12.31 16.00 -8.68
CA LEU A 41 12.23 16.01 -10.14
C LEU A 41 11.26 17.07 -10.66
N GLU A 42 10.06 17.16 -10.08
CA GLU A 42 9.06 18.19 -10.42
C GLU A 42 9.60 19.60 -10.19
N ARG A 43 10.28 19.85 -9.07
CA ARG A 43 10.91 21.15 -8.79
C ARG A 43 12.02 21.49 -9.79
N TRP A 44 12.82 20.50 -10.15
CA TRP A 44 13.86 20.69 -11.17
C TRP A 44 13.24 21.00 -12.53
N MET A 45 12.19 20.28 -12.93
CA MET A 45 11.46 20.53 -14.18
C MET A 45 10.84 21.93 -14.18
N GLU A 46 10.14 22.33 -13.11
CA GLU A 46 9.55 23.67 -13.02
C GLU A 46 10.61 24.78 -13.18
N ALA A 47 11.76 24.65 -12.53
CA ALA A 47 12.86 25.59 -12.69
C ALA A 47 13.43 25.61 -14.12
N ARG A 48 13.54 24.44 -14.76
CA ARG A 48 14.04 24.30 -16.13
C ARG A 48 13.08 24.89 -17.15
N GLU A 49 11.78 24.71 -16.95
CA GLU A 49 10.73 25.31 -17.78
C GLU A 49 10.73 26.83 -17.66
N ALA A 50 10.84 27.37 -16.45
CA ALA A 50 10.96 28.80 -16.22
C ALA A 50 12.20 29.39 -16.92
N GLN A 51 13.35 28.71 -16.83
CA GLN A 51 14.55 29.12 -17.54
C GLN A 51 14.35 29.11 -19.07
N ALA A 52 13.82 28.02 -19.62
CA ALA A 52 13.55 27.91 -21.05
C ALA A 52 12.57 28.99 -21.53
N TYR A 53 11.61 29.38 -20.67
CA TYR A 53 10.68 30.46 -20.96
C TYR A 53 11.34 31.85 -21.00
N LEU A 54 12.29 32.12 -20.11
CA LEU A 54 13.06 33.37 -20.13
C LEU A 54 14.00 33.44 -21.34
N GLU A 55 14.54 32.31 -21.78
CA GLU A 55 15.41 32.21 -22.96
C GLU A 55 14.62 32.22 -24.29
N ALA A 56 13.32 31.90 -24.26
CA ALA A 56 12.49 31.82 -25.45
C ALA A 56 12.24 33.21 -26.08
N PRO A 57 12.67 33.44 -27.33
CA PRO A 57 12.40 34.71 -28.00
C PRO A 57 10.93 34.79 -28.42
N GLY A 58 10.22 35.89 -28.16
CA GLY A 58 8.82 36.02 -28.60
C GLY A 58 8.25 37.40 -28.28
N LYS A 59 7.42 37.94 -29.19
CA LYS A 59 6.78 39.26 -29.01
C LYS A 59 5.47 39.16 -28.25
N THR A 60 4.82 38.01 -28.33
CA THR A 60 3.60 37.70 -27.56
C THR A 60 3.83 36.55 -26.59
N GLU A 61 3.01 36.50 -25.55
CA GLU A 61 2.98 35.41 -24.57
C GLU A 61 2.86 34.04 -25.24
N ARG A 62 1.92 33.94 -26.19
CA ARG A 62 1.62 32.68 -26.89
C ARG A 62 2.80 32.21 -27.75
N GLU A 63 3.48 33.12 -28.43
CA GLU A 63 4.69 32.79 -29.20
C GLU A 63 5.82 32.31 -28.28
N ARG A 64 6.00 32.97 -27.13
CA ARG A 64 7.02 32.60 -26.16
C ARG A 64 6.77 31.20 -25.61
N GLN A 65 5.54 30.91 -25.14
CA GLN A 65 5.16 29.58 -24.66
C GLN A 65 5.36 28.48 -25.71
N ALA A 66 4.98 28.73 -26.97
CA ALA A 66 5.19 27.76 -28.04
C ALA A 66 6.68 27.46 -28.25
N ARG A 67 7.54 28.49 -28.18
CA ARG A 67 8.99 28.35 -28.32
C ARG A 67 9.64 27.69 -27.10
N THR A 68 9.17 27.99 -25.89
CA THR A 68 9.58 27.28 -24.66
C THR A 68 9.38 25.77 -24.80
N ARG A 69 8.19 25.34 -25.26
CA ARG A 69 7.89 23.92 -25.47
C ARG A 69 8.84 23.28 -26.47
N VAL A 70 9.19 23.99 -27.54
CA VAL A 70 10.16 23.50 -28.53
C VAL A 70 11.56 23.38 -27.94
N LEU A 71 12.00 24.35 -27.13
CA LEU A 71 13.30 24.29 -26.44
C LEU A 71 13.37 23.09 -25.48
N LEU A 72 12.34 22.91 -24.65
CA LEU A 72 12.26 21.77 -23.73
C LEU A 72 12.18 20.43 -24.47
N ALA A 73 11.45 20.37 -25.59
CA ALA A 73 11.38 19.17 -26.42
C ALA A 73 12.73 18.78 -27.03
N GLN A 74 13.68 19.70 -27.17
CA GLN A 74 15.04 19.43 -27.64
C GLN A 74 16.03 19.16 -26.49
N ASP A 75 15.65 19.44 -25.25
CA ASP A 75 16.47 19.21 -24.07
C ASP A 75 16.45 17.72 -23.68
N LEU A 76 17.60 17.05 -23.80
CA LEU A 76 17.73 15.63 -23.48
C LEU A 76 17.53 15.33 -21.99
N GLU A 77 17.94 16.24 -21.10
CA GLU A 77 17.75 16.07 -19.67
C GLU A 77 16.28 16.26 -19.29
N TRP A 78 15.58 17.18 -19.95
CA TRP A 78 14.13 17.32 -19.83
C TRP A 78 13.39 16.04 -20.23
N GLN A 79 13.73 15.46 -21.38
CA GLN A 79 13.11 14.21 -21.85
C GLN A 79 13.39 13.04 -20.90
N LYS A 80 14.58 12.95 -20.32
CA LYS A 80 14.91 11.93 -19.32
C LYS A 80 14.09 12.13 -18.05
N ALA A 81 13.97 13.37 -17.58
CA ALA A 81 13.18 13.73 -16.41
C ALA A 81 11.70 13.39 -16.62
N GLU A 82 11.12 13.74 -17.77
CA GLU A 82 9.73 13.42 -18.09
C GLU A 82 9.49 11.90 -18.09
N LYS A 83 10.37 11.12 -18.72
CA LYS A 83 10.29 9.64 -18.69
C LYS A 83 10.41 9.10 -17.28
N ARG A 84 11.35 9.62 -16.48
CA ARG A 84 11.53 9.19 -15.09
C ARG A 84 10.31 9.53 -14.23
N LEU A 85 9.69 10.69 -14.43
CA LEU A 85 8.47 11.08 -13.75
C LEU A 85 7.33 10.10 -14.05
N GLN A 86 7.13 9.74 -15.31
CA GLN A 86 6.12 8.73 -15.70
C GLN A 86 6.38 7.36 -15.08
N GLN A 87 7.65 6.94 -15.03
CA GLN A 87 8.05 5.70 -14.36
C GLN A 87 7.74 5.74 -12.86
N ILE A 88 8.05 6.85 -12.18
CA ILE A 88 7.78 7.03 -10.76
C ILE A 88 6.27 6.96 -10.48
N LEU A 89 5.45 7.63 -11.29
CA LEU A 89 3.99 7.59 -11.14
C LEU A 89 3.45 6.17 -11.29
N THR A 90 3.89 5.47 -12.35
CA THR A 90 3.50 4.07 -12.59
C THR A 90 3.94 3.15 -11.44
N GLN A 91 5.13 3.37 -10.88
CA GLN A 91 5.64 2.60 -9.75
C GLN A 91 4.84 2.88 -8.46
N LEU A 92 4.48 4.14 -8.22
CA LEU A 92 3.65 4.53 -7.08
C LEU A 92 2.26 3.89 -7.15
N ASP A 93 1.63 3.84 -8.32
CA ASP A 93 0.33 3.19 -8.50
C ASP A 93 0.40 1.68 -8.20
N LYS A 94 1.46 1.02 -8.67
CA LYS A 94 1.69 -0.41 -8.38
C LYS A 94 1.88 -0.68 -6.89
N LEU A 95 2.72 0.13 -6.23
CA LEU A 95 2.98 -0.02 -4.79
C LEU A 95 1.74 0.33 -3.96
N GLN A 96 0.90 1.25 -4.41
CA GLN A 96 -0.38 1.55 -3.77
C GLN A 96 -1.32 0.34 -3.84
N ALA A 97 -1.44 -0.30 -5.01
CA ALA A 97 -2.24 -1.52 -5.16
C ALA A 97 -1.69 -2.68 -4.30
N GLU A 98 -0.37 -2.86 -4.26
CA GLU A 98 0.28 -3.86 -3.40
C GLU A 98 0.01 -3.60 -1.91
N LEU A 99 0.09 -2.33 -1.49
CA LEU A 99 -0.22 -1.94 -0.12
C LEU A 99 -1.66 -2.30 0.26
N GLU A 100 -2.62 -2.02 -0.63
CA GLU A 100 -4.03 -2.35 -0.41
C GLU A 100 -4.25 -3.86 -0.28
N VAL A 101 -3.59 -4.67 -1.11
CA VAL A 101 -3.63 -6.13 -1.02
C VAL A 101 -3.08 -6.61 0.32
N LEU A 102 -1.91 -6.11 0.75
CA LEU A 102 -1.32 -6.50 2.03
C LEU A 102 -2.17 -6.06 3.23
N GLU A 103 -2.79 -4.87 3.17
CA GLU A 103 -3.68 -4.39 4.22
C GLU A 103 -4.99 -5.19 4.27
N HIS A 104 -5.52 -5.61 3.12
CA HIS A 104 -6.67 -6.50 3.05
C HIS A 104 -6.33 -7.89 3.60
N GLU A 105 -5.20 -8.46 3.19
CA GLU A 105 -4.70 -9.73 3.69
C GLU A 105 -4.54 -9.69 5.21
N ARG A 106 -3.96 -8.63 5.76
CA ARG A 106 -3.81 -8.47 7.22
C ARG A 106 -5.13 -8.53 7.96
N LYS A 107 -6.16 -7.85 7.43
CA LYS A 107 -7.52 -7.86 8.01
C LYS A 107 -8.14 -9.25 7.91
N ALA A 108 -7.98 -9.93 6.77
CA ALA A 108 -8.50 -11.27 6.55
C ALA A 108 -7.85 -12.30 7.49
N VAL A 109 -6.52 -12.30 7.59
CA VAL A 109 -5.78 -13.21 8.48
C VAL A 109 -6.13 -12.94 9.95
N TYR A 110 -6.24 -11.67 10.34
CA TYR A 110 -6.68 -11.32 11.70
C TYR A 110 -8.10 -11.83 11.98
N GLY A 111 -9.04 -11.59 11.07
CA GLY A 111 -10.41 -12.06 11.20
C GLY A 111 -10.50 -13.58 11.31
N ALA A 112 -9.74 -14.31 10.48
CA ALA A 112 -9.66 -15.76 10.54
C ALA A 112 -9.10 -16.26 11.88
N LEU A 113 -8.04 -15.65 12.40
CA LEU A 113 -7.49 -15.99 13.72
C LEU A 113 -8.52 -15.76 14.83
N VAL A 114 -9.18 -14.60 14.84
CA VAL A 114 -10.18 -14.26 15.85
C VAL A 114 -11.37 -15.22 15.81
N ALA A 115 -11.95 -15.46 14.63
CA ALA A 115 -13.09 -16.38 14.47
C ALA A 115 -12.74 -17.78 14.99
N ARG A 116 -11.54 -18.27 14.63
CA ARG A 116 -11.09 -19.60 15.02
C ARG A 116 -10.83 -19.72 16.53
N HIS A 117 -10.27 -18.69 17.15
CA HIS A 117 -10.11 -18.66 18.61
C HIS A 117 -11.46 -18.55 19.33
N ALA A 118 -12.43 -17.82 18.77
CA ALA A 118 -13.79 -17.77 19.31
C ALA A 118 -14.46 -19.15 19.27
N GLU A 119 -14.39 -19.88 18.14
CA GLU A 119 -14.90 -21.25 18.04
C GLU A 119 -14.27 -22.20 19.06
N ALA A 120 -12.94 -22.11 19.27
CA ALA A 120 -12.25 -22.92 20.27
C ALA A 120 -12.69 -22.60 21.71
N LEU A 121 -12.93 -21.31 22.01
CA LEU A 121 -13.44 -20.87 23.31
C LEU A 121 -14.88 -21.34 23.53
N GLU A 122 -15.75 -21.22 22.53
CA GLU A 122 -17.13 -21.71 22.59
C GLU A 122 -17.18 -23.22 22.80
N ALA A 123 -16.37 -23.99 22.06
CA ALA A 123 -16.28 -25.44 22.24
C ALA A 123 -15.77 -25.81 23.64
N ALA A 124 -14.79 -25.08 24.17
CA ALA A 124 -14.26 -25.32 25.50
C ALA A 124 -15.28 -24.96 26.61
N LEU A 125 -16.05 -23.88 26.43
CA LEU A 125 -17.16 -23.51 27.30
C LEU A 125 -18.26 -24.57 27.28
N ALA A 126 -18.66 -25.04 26.10
CA ALA A 126 -19.66 -26.10 25.94
C ALA A 126 -19.22 -27.43 26.58
N ALA A 127 -17.91 -27.72 26.54
CA ALA A 127 -17.31 -28.89 27.19
C ALA A 127 -17.15 -28.73 28.72
N GLY A 128 -17.53 -27.59 29.30
CA GLY A 128 -17.44 -27.35 30.74
C GLY A 128 -16.01 -27.17 31.26
N LEU A 129 -15.03 -26.98 30.37
CA LEU A 129 -13.60 -26.88 30.72
C LEU A 129 -13.27 -25.70 31.63
N PHE A 130 -14.14 -24.69 31.68
CA PHE A 130 -13.97 -23.51 32.53
C PHE A 130 -14.84 -23.51 33.79
N GLY A 131 -15.45 -24.65 34.16
CA GLY A 131 -16.29 -24.76 35.37
C GLY A 131 -17.64 -24.05 35.30
N ALA A 132 -17.98 -23.43 34.17
CA ALA A 132 -19.30 -22.86 33.92
C ALA A 132 -20.28 -23.98 33.53
N LYS A 133 -21.17 -24.36 34.45
CA LYS A 133 -22.31 -25.23 34.14
C LYS A 133 -23.20 -24.50 33.11
N PRO A 134 -23.55 -25.11 31.96
CA PRO A 134 -24.46 -24.46 31.02
C PRO A 134 -25.76 -24.08 31.75
N PRO A 135 -26.34 -22.89 31.46
CA PRO A 135 -27.58 -22.50 32.12
C PRO A 135 -28.63 -23.58 31.86
N ALA A 136 -29.24 -24.07 32.95
CA ALA A 136 -30.25 -25.11 32.86
C ALA A 136 -31.35 -24.67 31.87
N PRO A 137 -31.88 -25.60 31.05
CA PRO A 137 -33.01 -25.26 30.19
C PRO A 137 -34.09 -24.66 31.07
N ARG A 138 -34.58 -23.46 30.70
CA ARG A 138 -35.77 -22.88 31.32
C ARG A 138 -36.90 -23.85 31.00
N GLY A 139 -37.18 -24.75 31.94
CA GLY A 139 -38.34 -25.63 31.88
C GLY A 139 -39.56 -24.76 31.72
N GLY A 140 -40.24 -24.90 30.58
CA GLY A 140 -41.54 -24.31 30.37
C GLY A 140 -42.52 -24.96 31.33
N ASN A 141 -43.20 -24.13 32.10
CA ASN A 141 -44.58 -24.35 32.52
C ASN A 141 -45.40 -23.22 31.92
#